data_AF-D8SQV9-F1
#
_entry.id   AF-D8SQV9-F1
#
_cell.length_a   1.000
_cell.length_b   1.000
_cell.length_c   1.000
_cell.angle_alpha   90.00
_cell.angle_beta   90.00
_cell.angle_gamma   90.00
#
_symmetry.space_group_name_H-M   'P 1'
#
loop_
_entity.id
_entity.type
_entity.pdbx_description
1 polymer ?
#
loop_
_entity_poly.entity_id
_entity_poly.type
_entity_poly.pdbx_seq_one_letter_code
_entity_poly.pdbx_strand_id
1 'polypeptide(L)'
;MVSYEEERRRRVEENKKRLKELGIAEISKEIAQQTTQRASKNQDDEPRLPRRSFCSQEDRMAAIEAAEKIQQSLDRPSTVKTMLQSHVSGGFWLSLPLSFAKKHLPKKDTMITLEDSDGQESESFYLAYKNGLSGGWRGFSIDHKLQDGDALVFELMEPTRLKVHIFRAADYQRIQGKSITDKAQLAKRSRR
;
A
#
# COMPACT_ATOMS: atom_id res chain seq x y z
N MET A 1 62.37 -5.87 -0.34
CA MET A 1 61.14 -5.48 -1.04
C MET A 1 60.00 -6.14 -0.28
N VAL A 2 59.19 -5.37 0.45
CA VAL A 2 58.07 -5.93 1.24
C VAL A 2 57.06 -6.53 0.26
N SER A 3 56.56 -7.73 0.55
CA SER A 3 55.63 -8.42 -0.36
C SER A 3 54.29 -7.69 -0.37
N TYR A 4 53.66 -7.57 -1.54
CA TYR A 4 52.32 -6.98 -1.73
C TYR A 4 51.29 -7.55 -0.72
N GLU A 5 51.43 -8.82 -0.35
CA GLU A 5 50.55 -9.48 0.60
C GLU A 5 50.71 -8.97 2.04
N GLU A 6 51.94 -8.62 2.44
CA GLU A 6 52.24 -8.09 3.78
C GLU A 6 51.70 -6.67 3.93
N GLU A 7 51.87 -5.85 2.88
CA GLU A 7 51.36 -4.48 2.83
C GLU A 7 49.82 -4.45 2.86
N ARG A 8 49.16 -5.35 2.12
CA ARG A 8 47.71 -5.49 2.16
C ARG A 8 47.21 -5.88 3.54
N ARG A 9 47.84 -6.85 4.21
CA ARG A 9 47.48 -7.25 5.58
C ARG A 9 47.63 -6.09 6.55
N ARG A 10 48.73 -5.35 6.48
CA ARG A 10 48.98 -4.18 7.34
C ARG A 10 47.90 -3.12 7.20
N ARG A 11 47.46 -2.81 5.98
CA ARG A 11 46.37 -1.84 5.73
C ARG A 11 45.03 -2.31 6.30
N VAL A 12 44.71 -3.60 6.19
CA VAL A 12 43.47 -4.17 6.75
C VAL A 12 43.50 -4.13 8.28
N GLU A 13 44.64 -4.46 8.88
CA GLU A 13 44.85 -4.40 10.33
C GLU A 13 44.67 -2.96 10.84
N GLU A 14 45.26 -1.99 10.15
CA GLU A 14 45.18 -0.58 10.49
C GLU A 14 43.74 -0.04 10.34
N ASN A 15 43.04 -0.39 9.26
CA ASN A 15 41.64 -0.02 9.09
C ASN A 15 40.72 -0.65 10.15
N LYS A 16 40.98 -1.90 10.56
CA LYS A 16 40.25 -2.53 11.68
C LYS A 16 40.50 -1.81 12.99
N LYS A 17 41.73 -1.34 13.26
CA LYS A 17 42.04 -0.53 14.45
C LYS A 17 41.32 0.82 14.40
N ARG A 18 41.41 1.54 13.28
CA ARG A 18 40.69 2.80 13.06
C ARG A 18 39.18 2.65 13.22
N LEU A 19 38.60 1.55 12.72
CA LEU A 19 37.17 1.28 12.86
C LEU A 19 36.73 1.12 14.32
N LYS A 20 37.56 0.48 15.14
CA LYS A 20 37.32 0.35 16.59
C LYS A 20 37.51 1.68 17.31
N GLU A 21 38.54 2.44 16.95
CA GLU A 21 38.85 3.74 17.54
C GLU A 21 37.78 4.79 17.23
N LEU A 22 37.15 4.72 16.06
CA LEU A 22 36.01 5.57 15.68
C LEU A 22 34.74 5.27 16.48
N GLY A 23 34.72 4.24 17.33
CA GLY A 23 33.62 3.95 18.25
C GLY A 23 32.27 3.70 17.57
N ILE A 24 32.28 3.34 16.28
CA ILE A 24 31.05 3.24 15.47
C ILE A 24 30.08 2.21 16.06
N ALA A 25 30.61 1.15 16.68
CA ALA A 25 29.82 0.13 17.34
C ALA A 25 29.12 0.65 18.61
N GLU A 26 29.80 1.49 19.41
CA GLU A 26 29.19 2.17 20.55
C GLU A 26 28.12 3.16 20.11
N ILE A 27 28.43 4.02 19.13
CA ILE A 27 27.48 5.01 18.57
C ILE A 27 26.23 4.30 18.02
N SER A 28 26.42 3.17 17.33
CA SER A 28 25.30 2.36 16.80
C SER A 28 24.40 1.81 17.92
N LYS A 29 25.00 1.38 19.05
CA LYS A 29 24.24 0.91 20.22
C LYS A 29 23.50 2.06 20.91
N GLU A 30 24.11 3.23 21.04
CA GLU A 30 23.46 4.42 21.59
C GLU A 30 22.28 4.89 20.74
N ILE A 31 22.42 4.89 19.41
CA ILE A 31 21.33 5.21 18.48
C ILE A 31 20.17 4.21 18.63
N ALA A 32 20.47 2.91 18.75
CA ALA A 32 19.46 1.87 18.97
C ALA A 32 18.73 2.01 20.33
N GLN A 33 19.46 2.40 21.38
CA GLN A 33 18.88 2.68 22.69
C GLN A 33 18.03 3.95 22.69
N GLN A 34 18.45 5.01 21.98
CA GLN A 34 17.64 6.22 21.82
C GLN A 34 16.36 5.99 21.01
N THR A 35 16.40 5.14 19.98
CA THR A 35 15.19 4.78 19.22
C THR A 35 14.19 4.00 20.06
N THR A 36 14.65 3.08 20.90
CA THR A 36 13.78 2.32 21.81
C THR A 36 13.20 3.18 22.94
N GLN A 37 13.95 4.15 23.46
CA GLN A 37 13.43 5.13 24.44
C GLN A 37 12.44 6.13 23.83
N ARG A 38 12.63 6.54 22.57
CA ARG A 38 11.64 7.39 21.87
C ARG A 38 10.35 6.62 21.56
N ALA A 39 10.45 5.32 21.28
CA ALA A 39 9.30 4.46 20.99
C ALA A 39 8.37 4.24 22.21
N SER A 40 8.87 4.37 23.45
CA SER A 40 8.04 4.23 24.66
C SER A 40 7.26 5.50 25.03
N LYS A 41 7.62 6.67 24.49
CA LYS A 41 6.93 7.94 24.75
C LYS A 41 5.76 8.24 23.79
N ASN A 42 5.67 7.55 22.66
CA ASN A 42 4.68 7.81 21.60
C ASN A 42 3.66 6.68 21.43
N GLN A 43 3.42 5.87 22.48
CA GLN A 43 2.78 4.57 22.30
C GLN A 43 1.24 4.54 22.27
N ASP A 44 0.55 5.68 22.32
CA ASP A 44 -0.91 5.68 22.48
C ASP A 44 -1.74 6.12 21.26
N ASP A 45 -1.18 6.50 20.10
CA ASP A 45 -2.02 7.01 18.98
C ASP A 45 -1.70 6.55 17.54
N GLU A 46 -0.65 5.76 17.23
CA GLU A 46 -0.48 5.27 15.85
C GLU A 46 -1.15 3.89 15.64
N PRO A 47 -2.19 3.77 14.78
CA PRO A 47 -2.78 2.47 14.49
C PRO A 47 -1.73 1.56 13.88
N ARG A 48 -1.40 0.48 14.61
CA ARG A 48 -0.50 -0.57 14.15
C ARG A 48 -1.02 -1.10 12.80
N LEU A 49 -0.22 -0.91 11.75
CA LEU A 49 -0.54 -1.41 10.42
C LEU A 49 -0.86 -2.92 10.50
N PRO A 50 -1.93 -3.39 9.83
CA PRO A 50 -2.35 -4.78 9.89
C PRO A 50 -1.20 -5.73 9.50
N ARG A 51 -1.09 -6.86 10.21
CA ARG A 51 -0.12 -7.92 9.91
C ARG A 51 -0.21 -8.32 8.44
N ARG A 52 0.94 -8.64 7.82
CA ARG A 52 1.09 -9.07 6.42
C ARG A 52 0.23 -10.32 6.12
N SER A 53 -1.03 -10.12 5.79
CA SER A 53 -1.90 -11.14 5.20
C SER A 53 -2.05 -10.80 3.72
N PHE A 54 -1.54 -11.67 2.85
CA PHE A 54 -1.80 -11.58 1.43
C PHE A 54 -3.25 -11.98 1.16
N CYS A 55 -3.92 -11.24 0.30
CA CYS A 55 -5.24 -11.61 -0.20
C CYS A 55 -5.15 -12.85 -1.11
N SER A 56 -6.15 -13.72 -1.07
CA SER A 56 -6.22 -14.86 -1.98
C SER A 56 -6.45 -14.39 -3.42
N GLN A 57 -6.02 -15.19 -4.40
CA GLN A 57 -6.22 -14.82 -5.81
C GLN A 57 -7.70 -14.83 -6.20
N GLU A 58 -8.49 -15.72 -5.60
CA GLU A 58 -9.94 -15.79 -5.84
C GLU A 58 -10.65 -14.53 -5.34
N ASP A 59 -10.36 -14.09 -4.11
CA ASP A 59 -10.96 -12.88 -3.54
C ASP A 59 -10.55 -11.62 -4.30
N ARG A 60 -9.26 -11.55 -4.69
CA ARG A 60 -8.75 -10.46 -5.52
C ARG A 60 -9.49 -10.40 -6.85
N MET A 61 -9.68 -11.54 -7.51
CA MET A 61 -10.41 -11.61 -8.77
C MET A 61 -11.87 -11.19 -8.60
N ALA A 62 -12.54 -11.62 -7.52
CA ALA A 62 -13.92 -11.23 -7.26
C ALA A 62 -14.08 -9.71 -7.05
N ALA A 63 -13.15 -9.08 -6.32
CA ALA A 63 -13.14 -7.63 -6.14
C ALA A 63 -12.90 -6.89 -7.47
N ILE A 64 -11.98 -7.39 -8.30
CA ILE A 64 -11.71 -6.83 -9.64
C ILE A 64 -12.96 -6.95 -10.52
N GLU A 65 -13.60 -8.11 -10.58
CA GLU A 65 -14.78 -8.34 -11.41
C GLU A 65 -15.94 -7.42 -10.99
N ALA A 66 -16.15 -7.23 -9.69
CA ALA A 66 -17.14 -6.29 -9.18
C ALA A 66 -16.81 -4.83 -9.55
N ALA A 67 -15.54 -4.44 -9.46
CA ALA A 67 -15.07 -3.12 -9.85
C ALA A 67 -15.26 -2.87 -11.35
N GLU A 68 -14.93 -3.84 -12.20
CA GLU A 68 -15.10 -3.76 -13.66
C GLU A 68 -16.57 -3.67 -14.07
N LYS A 69 -17.46 -4.41 -13.40
CA LYS A 69 -18.91 -4.31 -13.61
C LYS A 69 -19.42 -2.89 -13.37
N ILE A 70 -18.98 -2.27 -12.28
CA ILE A 70 -19.34 -0.87 -12.00
C ILE A 70 -18.68 0.07 -13.00
N GLN A 71 -17.39 -0.11 -13.31
CA GLN A 71 -16.69 0.71 -14.32
C GLN A 71 -17.43 0.74 -15.67
N GLN A 72 -17.92 -0.41 -16.14
CA GLN A 72 -18.67 -0.54 -17.40
C GLN A 72 -20.03 0.16 -17.38
N SER A 73 -20.61 0.37 -16.20
CA SER A 73 -21.88 1.09 -16.03
C SER A 73 -21.72 2.62 -15.96
N LEU A 74 -20.48 3.12 -15.83
CA LEU A 74 -20.19 4.54 -15.75
C LEU A 74 -20.07 5.15 -17.15
N ASP A 75 -20.72 6.30 -17.36
CA ASP A 75 -20.60 7.08 -18.60
C ASP A 75 -19.28 7.88 -18.67
N ARG A 76 -18.74 8.24 -17.50
CA ARG A 76 -17.55 9.08 -17.39
C ARG A 76 -16.27 8.26 -17.54
N PRO A 77 -15.16 8.87 -18.02
CA PRO A 77 -13.88 8.19 -18.06
C PRO A 77 -13.50 7.62 -16.69
N SER A 78 -13.24 6.33 -16.64
CA SER A 78 -12.94 5.63 -15.41
C SER A 78 -11.86 4.56 -15.59
N THR A 79 -11.21 4.17 -14.50
CA THR A 79 -10.18 3.12 -14.52
C THR A 79 -10.18 2.30 -13.24
N VAL A 80 -10.02 0.98 -13.37
CA VAL A 80 -9.85 0.06 -12.25
C VAL A 80 -8.37 -0.02 -11.85
N LYS A 81 -8.10 -0.01 -10.55
CA LYS A 81 -6.77 -0.20 -9.98
C LYS A 81 -6.87 -1.15 -8.79
N THR A 82 -6.16 -2.27 -8.88
CA THR A 82 -6.00 -3.21 -7.76
C THR A 82 -4.95 -2.73 -6.77
N MET A 83 -5.26 -2.84 -5.49
CA MET A 83 -4.36 -2.51 -4.39
C MET A 83 -3.37 -3.64 -4.16
N LEU A 84 -2.10 -3.25 -4.09
CA LEU A 84 -0.99 -4.08 -3.68
C LEU A 84 -0.53 -3.59 -2.32
N GLN A 85 0.12 -4.46 -1.57
CA GLN A 85 0.69 -4.13 -0.27
C GLN A 85 1.54 -2.84 -0.27
N SER A 86 2.32 -2.61 -1.33
CA SER A 86 3.16 -1.41 -1.48
C SER A 86 2.35 -0.11 -1.56
N HIS A 87 1.12 -0.18 -2.05
CA HIS A 87 0.21 0.97 -2.16
C HIS A 87 -0.42 1.32 -0.79
N VAL A 88 -0.65 0.34 0.09
CA VAL A 88 -1.54 0.52 1.27
C VAL A 88 -0.88 0.32 2.64
N SER A 89 0.35 -0.21 2.71
CA SER A 89 1.01 -0.48 4.00
C SER A 89 2.53 -0.24 4.05
N GLY A 90 3.18 -0.13 2.88
CA GLY A 90 4.63 0.05 2.80
C GLY A 90 5.04 1.43 2.31
N GLY A 91 4.93 1.65 1.01
CA GLY A 91 5.44 2.85 0.34
C GLY A 91 4.42 3.97 0.18
N PHE A 92 3.12 3.65 0.24
CA PHE A 92 2.03 4.60 0.02
C PHE A 92 2.22 5.45 -1.24
N TRP A 93 2.61 4.76 -2.32
CA TRP A 93 2.72 5.31 -3.66
C TRP A 93 1.73 4.56 -4.55
N LEU A 94 0.85 5.27 -5.26
CA LEU A 94 -0.14 4.65 -6.14
C LEU A 94 0.05 5.11 -7.58
N SER A 95 0.60 4.24 -8.43
CA SER A 95 0.57 4.47 -9.88
C SER A 95 -0.83 4.21 -10.44
N LEU A 96 -1.34 5.13 -11.25
CA LEU A 96 -2.57 4.95 -12.03
C LEU A 96 -2.24 4.34 -13.40
N PRO A 97 -3.18 3.60 -14.02
CA PRO A 97 -2.99 3.06 -15.36
C PRO A 97 -2.54 4.13 -16.36
N LEU A 98 -1.42 3.88 -17.04
CA LEU A 98 -0.73 4.88 -17.84
C LEU A 98 -1.60 5.44 -18.97
N SER A 99 -2.43 4.61 -19.59
CA SER A 99 -3.35 5.00 -20.66
C SER A 99 -4.40 6.00 -20.16
N PHE A 100 -5.01 5.73 -19.01
CA PHE A 100 -5.97 6.63 -18.38
C PHE A 100 -5.31 7.94 -17.98
N ALA A 101 -4.18 7.87 -17.27
CA ALA A 101 -3.46 9.04 -16.78
C ALA A 101 -3.03 9.98 -17.92
N LYS A 102 -2.43 9.44 -19.00
CA LYS A 102 -1.99 10.26 -20.14
C LYS A 102 -3.13 10.95 -20.89
N LYS A 103 -4.30 10.30 -20.96
CA LYS A 103 -5.45 10.80 -21.73
C LYS A 103 -6.28 11.80 -20.94
N HIS A 104 -6.40 11.60 -19.63
CA HIS A 104 -7.43 12.26 -18.83
C HIS A 104 -6.90 13.10 -17.66
N LEU A 105 -5.69 12.84 -17.18
CA LEU A 105 -5.16 13.53 -16.00
C LEU A 105 -4.25 14.72 -16.37
N PRO A 106 -4.00 15.64 -15.42
CA PRO A 106 -3.15 16.80 -15.65
C PRO A 106 -1.74 16.44 -16.13
N LYS A 107 -1.17 17.27 -16.99
CA LYS A 107 0.19 17.06 -17.53
C LYS A 107 1.30 17.61 -16.63
N LYS A 108 0.93 18.30 -15.55
CA LYS A 108 1.83 18.89 -14.56
C LYS A 108 1.47 18.37 -13.18
N ASP A 109 2.46 18.33 -12.31
CA ASP A 109 2.27 17.94 -10.92
C ASP A 109 1.27 18.91 -10.26
N THR A 110 0.27 18.36 -9.58
CA THR A 110 -0.83 19.14 -9.00
C THR A 110 -1.49 18.38 -7.85
N MET A 111 -2.19 19.12 -6.99
CA MET A 111 -3.13 18.50 -6.07
C MET A 111 -4.33 17.97 -6.84
N ILE A 112 -4.80 16.79 -6.46
CA ILE A 112 -6.07 16.23 -6.90
C ILE A 112 -6.94 15.89 -5.69
N THR A 113 -8.24 16.01 -5.85
CA THR A 113 -9.23 15.63 -4.86
C THR A 113 -9.69 14.19 -5.12
N LEU A 114 -9.64 13.35 -4.10
CA LEU A 114 -10.25 12.03 -4.04
C LEU A 114 -11.55 12.15 -3.25
N GLU A 115 -12.67 11.83 -3.88
CA GLU A 115 -14.00 11.83 -3.27
C GLU A 115 -14.49 10.40 -3.11
N ASP A 116 -14.93 10.00 -1.93
CA ASP A 116 -15.48 8.65 -1.70
C ASP A 116 -16.97 8.52 -2.09
N SER A 117 -17.59 7.39 -1.74
CA SER A 117 -19.03 7.16 -1.99
C SER A 117 -19.94 8.04 -1.13
N ASP A 118 -19.47 8.46 0.04
CA ASP A 118 -20.19 9.26 1.02
C ASP A 118 -20.02 10.77 0.78
N GLY A 119 -19.20 11.15 -0.21
CA GLY A 119 -18.89 12.53 -0.57
C GLY A 119 -17.77 13.15 0.27
N GLN A 120 -17.03 12.36 1.05
CA GLN A 120 -15.88 12.85 1.80
C GLN A 120 -14.70 13.10 0.85
N GLU A 121 -14.12 14.28 0.98
CA GLU A 121 -12.99 14.70 0.15
C GLU A 121 -11.65 14.52 0.88
N SER A 122 -10.66 14.01 0.16
CA SER A 122 -9.27 13.90 0.59
C SER A 122 -8.35 14.44 -0.50
N GLU A 123 -7.31 15.18 -0.11
CA GLU A 123 -6.34 15.70 -1.07
C GLU A 123 -5.18 14.72 -1.28
N SER A 124 -4.73 14.57 -2.52
CA SER A 124 -3.49 13.87 -2.84
C SER A 124 -2.68 14.56 -3.94
N PHE A 125 -1.37 14.60 -3.76
CA PHE A 125 -0.44 15.15 -4.73
C PHE A 125 -0.18 14.15 -5.85
N TYR A 126 -0.57 14.51 -7.07
CA TYR A 126 -0.36 13.75 -8.29
C TYR A 126 0.92 14.19 -9.00
N LEU A 127 1.81 13.24 -9.26
CA LEU A 127 3.03 13.45 -10.04
C LEU A 127 2.80 13.02 -11.49
N ALA A 128 2.70 13.98 -12.40
CA ALA A 128 2.31 13.75 -13.78
C ALA A 128 3.32 12.90 -14.55
N TYR A 129 4.62 13.15 -14.36
CA TYR A 129 5.67 12.37 -15.00
C TYR A 129 5.68 10.90 -14.55
N LYS A 130 5.29 10.65 -13.31
CA LYS A 130 5.25 9.31 -12.69
C LYS A 130 3.84 8.69 -12.66
N ASN A 131 2.86 9.36 -13.27
CA ASN A 131 1.46 8.92 -13.39
C ASN A 131 0.88 8.36 -12.08
N GLY A 132 1.13 9.01 -10.94
CA GLY A 132 0.77 8.43 -9.65
C GLY A 132 0.56 9.42 -8.51
N LEU A 133 -0.14 8.94 -7.49
CA LEU A 133 -0.46 9.63 -6.25
C LEU A 133 0.62 9.38 -5.20
N SER A 134 0.98 10.46 -4.50
CA SER A 134 2.04 10.47 -3.50
C SER A 134 1.56 11.04 -2.17
N GLY A 135 1.96 12.27 -1.83
CA GLY A 135 1.48 12.95 -0.63
C GLY A 135 -0.04 12.90 -0.55
N GLY A 136 -0.59 12.68 0.63
CA GLY A 136 -2.03 12.55 0.84
C GLY A 136 -2.61 11.15 0.57
N TRP A 137 -2.02 10.34 -0.33
CA TRP A 137 -2.50 8.98 -0.60
C TRP A 137 -2.44 8.08 0.65
N ARG A 138 -1.41 8.24 1.48
CA ARG A 138 -1.32 7.52 2.77
C ARG A 138 -2.53 7.78 3.66
N GLY A 139 -2.96 9.04 3.77
CA GLY A 139 -4.11 9.44 4.58
C GLY A 139 -5.36 8.74 4.07
N PHE A 140 -5.69 8.96 2.79
CA PHE A 140 -6.82 8.31 2.13
C PHE A 140 -6.82 6.79 2.33
N SER A 141 -5.68 6.12 2.14
CA SER A 141 -5.56 4.67 2.29
C SER A 141 -5.82 4.19 3.72
N ILE A 142 -5.38 4.95 4.73
CA ILE A 142 -5.55 4.60 6.15
C ILE A 142 -6.99 4.87 6.59
N ASP A 143 -7.53 6.03 6.24
CA ASP A 143 -8.88 6.45 6.62
C ASP A 143 -9.93 5.47 6.07
N HIS A 144 -9.72 5.03 4.82
CA HIS A 144 -10.55 4.02 4.19
C HIS A 144 -10.13 2.58 4.51
N LYS A 145 -9.11 2.35 5.35
CA LYS A 145 -8.65 1.01 5.75
C LYS A 145 -8.39 0.09 4.54
N LEU A 146 -7.79 0.62 3.48
CA LEU A 146 -7.52 -0.15 2.27
C LEU A 146 -6.54 -1.29 2.56
N GLN A 147 -6.74 -2.42 1.90
CA GLN A 147 -5.94 -3.62 2.08
C GLN A 147 -5.39 -4.15 0.75
N ASP A 148 -4.42 -5.05 0.85
CA ASP A 148 -3.97 -5.82 -0.31
C ASP A 148 -5.16 -6.61 -0.89
N GLY A 149 -5.33 -6.57 -2.22
CA GLY A 149 -6.42 -7.27 -2.90
C GLY A 149 -7.64 -6.42 -3.19
N ASP A 150 -7.87 -5.32 -2.46
CA ASP A 150 -8.97 -4.40 -2.75
C ASP A 150 -8.87 -3.85 -4.18
N ALA A 151 -10.01 -3.57 -4.81
CA ALA A 151 -10.08 -2.95 -6.12
C ALA A 151 -10.76 -1.58 -6.01
N LEU A 152 -10.18 -0.58 -6.66
CA LEU A 152 -10.73 0.78 -6.72
C LEU A 152 -11.10 1.12 -8.15
N VAL A 153 -12.26 1.76 -8.34
CA VAL A 153 -12.60 2.44 -9.59
C VAL A 153 -12.39 3.93 -9.37
N PHE A 154 -11.51 4.54 -10.16
CA PHE A 154 -11.33 5.98 -10.23
C PHE A 154 -12.16 6.53 -11.38
N GLU A 155 -13.18 7.32 -11.07
CA GLU A 155 -14.06 7.99 -12.02
C GLU A 155 -13.72 9.47 -12.11
N LEU A 156 -13.53 10.00 -13.31
CA LEU A 156 -13.14 11.39 -13.52
C LEU A 156 -14.34 12.34 -13.45
N MET A 157 -14.47 13.04 -12.33
CA MET A 157 -15.51 14.06 -12.10
C MET A 157 -15.09 15.43 -12.66
N GLU A 158 -13.83 15.79 -12.50
CA GLU A 158 -13.25 17.02 -13.05
C GLU A 158 -11.76 16.75 -13.35
N PRO A 159 -11.04 17.63 -14.08
CA PRO A 159 -9.63 17.41 -14.41
C PRO A 159 -8.72 17.11 -13.20
N THR A 160 -9.10 17.58 -12.01
CA THR A 160 -8.36 17.37 -10.74
C THR A 160 -9.22 16.71 -9.66
N ARG A 161 -10.35 16.08 -10.02
CA ARG A 161 -11.26 15.43 -9.06
C ARG A 161 -11.62 14.03 -9.53
N LEU A 162 -11.28 13.04 -8.71
CA LEU A 162 -11.59 11.63 -8.94
C LEU A 162 -12.55 11.14 -7.86
N LYS A 163 -13.69 10.60 -8.29
CA LYS A 163 -14.55 9.81 -7.40
C LYS A 163 -14.00 8.39 -7.31
N VAL A 164 -13.93 7.85 -6.11
CA VAL A 164 -13.30 6.57 -5.80
C VAL A 164 -14.35 5.60 -5.28
N HIS A 165 -14.63 4.56 -6.06
CA HIS A 165 -15.49 3.46 -5.64
C HIS A 165 -14.61 2.30 -5.13
N ILE A 166 -14.86 1.83 -3.91
CA ILE A 166 -14.00 0.85 -3.22
C ILE A 166 -14.70 -0.51 -3.14
N PHE A 167 -14.04 -1.55 -3.65
CA PHE A 167 -14.50 -2.94 -3.64
C PHE A 167 -13.55 -3.76 -2.77
N ARG A 168 -14.06 -4.27 -1.63
CA ARG A 168 -13.23 -4.97 -0.64
C ARG A 168 -13.08 -6.43 -1.01
N ALA A 169 -11.85 -6.92 -1.06
CA ALA A 169 -11.61 -8.34 -1.30
C ALA A 169 -12.10 -9.21 -0.13
N ALA A 170 -11.99 -8.71 1.10
CA ALA A 170 -12.42 -9.42 2.31
C ALA A 170 -13.93 -9.73 2.34
N ASP A 171 -14.77 -8.94 1.65
CA ASP A 171 -16.21 -9.17 1.62
C ASP A 171 -16.58 -10.47 0.89
N TYR A 172 -15.73 -10.92 -0.03
CA TYR A 172 -15.96 -12.12 -0.85
C TYR A 172 -15.54 -13.42 -0.16
N GLN A 173 -14.63 -13.36 0.82
CA GLN A 173 -14.33 -14.49 1.72
C GLN A 173 -15.57 -14.94 2.51
N ARG A 174 -16.41 -13.97 2.89
CA ARG A 174 -17.60 -14.20 3.72
C ARG A 174 -18.74 -14.87 2.96
N ILE A 175 -18.79 -14.72 1.64
CA ILE A 175 -19.79 -15.34 0.77
C ILE A 175 -19.51 -16.86 0.62
N GLN A 176 -18.23 -17.26 0.52
CA GLN A 176 -17.84 -18.67 0.44
C GLN A 176 -17.98 -19.41 1.78
N GLY A 177 -17.70 -18.73 2.91
CA GLY A 177 -17.92 -19.30 4.25
C GLY A 177 -19.39 -19.61 4.55
N LYS A 178 -20.34 -18.79 4.06
CA LYS A 178 -21.78 -19.08 4.16
C LYS A 178 -22.19 -20.27 3.28
N SER A 179 -21.71 -20.33 2.04
CA SER A 179 -22.02 -21.43 1.09
C SER A 179 -21.61 -22.81 1.60
N ILE A 180 -20.47 -22.94 2.29
CA ILE A 180 -20.03 -24.22 2.88
C ILE A 180 -20.88 -24.59 4.11
N THR A 181 -21.24 -23.61 4.93
CA THR A 181 -22.04 -23.83 6.15
C THR A 181 -23.49 -24.23 5.81
N ASP A 182 -24.07 -23.61 4.79
CA ASP A 182 -25.43 -23.92 4.30
C ASP A 182 -25.49 -25.33 3.69
N LYS A 183 -24.47 -25.74 2.92
CA LYS A 183 -24.37 -27.11 2.39
C LYS A 183 -24.20 -28.16 3.49
N ALA A 184 -23.42 -27.85 4.54
CA ALA A 184 -23.23 -28.74 5.69
C ALA A 184 -24.50 -28.88 6.55
N GLN A 185 -25.33 -27.84 6.63
CA GLN A 185 -26.64 -27.89 7.32
C GLN A 185 -27.71 -28.63 6.49
N LEU A 186 -27.71 -28.48 5.16
CA LEU A 186 -28.60 -29.23 4.25
C LEU A 186 -28.29 -30.74 4.26
N ALA A 187 -27.02 -31.11 4.27
CA ALA A 187 -26.59 -32.52 4.33
C ALA A 187 -26.94 -33.22 5.66
N LYS A 188 -27.06 -32.46 6.77
CA LYS A 188 -27.50 -32.99 8.08
C LYS A 188 -29.02 -33.12 8.20
N ARG A 189 -29.80 -32.40 7.41
CA ARG A 189 -31.28 -32.52 7.34
C ARG A 189 -31.77 -33.66 6.45
N SER A 190 -30.96 -34.09 5.48
CA SER A 190 -31.28 -35.20 4.56
C SER A 190 -31.00 -36.61 5.14
N ARG A 191 -30.44 -36.69 6.36
CA ARG A 191 -30.16 -37.95 7.08
C ARG A 191 -31.08 -38.18 8.30
N ARG A 192 -32.22 -37.51 8.36
CA ARG A 192 -33.30 -37.77 9.33
C ARG A 192 -34.56 -38.18 8.60
#